data_AF-A0A429MH63-F1
#
_entry.id   AF-A0A429MH63-F1
#
_cell.length_a   1.000
_cell.length_b   1.000
_cell.length_c   1.000
_cell.angle_alpha   90.00
_cell.angle_beta   90.00
_cell.angle_gamma   90.00
#
_symmetry.space_group_name_H-M   'P 1'
#
loop_
_entity.id
_entity.type
_entity.pdbx_description
1 polymer ?
#
loop_
_entity_poly.entity_id
_entity_poly.type
_entity_poly.pdbx_seq_one_letter_code
_entity_poly.pdbx_strand_id
1 'polypeptide(L)'
;TLGQMSCNPAIGGIGKSHLVREIDALGGAMALAADKGGIQFRILNSRKGAAVRATRAQADRVRYKAAIRETLENQANLDIFQQAADDLIVEGDTVKGVVTQMGIRFDAKTVVLTTGTFLGGVIHVGLEKSSGGRAGDPPSIALAQRLRELKLPVGRLKTGTPPRIDARSVDFSVMTPQPGDFPSPVMS
;
A
#
# COMPACT_ATOMS: atom_id res chain seq x y z
N THR A 1 1.57 7.81 7.40
CA THR A 1 1.50 8.28 5.99
C THR A 1 0.36 7.56 5.27
N LEU A 2 -0.44 8.27 4.48
CA LEU A 2 -1.59 7.72 3.73
C LEU A 2 -1.23 7.57 2.25
N GLY A 3 -1.66 6.51 1.56
CA GLY A 3 -1.47 6.34 0.11
C GLY A 3 -0.01 6.09 -0.36
N GLN A 4 0.92 5.77 0.53
CA GLN A 4 2.34 5.64 0.19
C GLN A 4 2.64 4.36 -0.59
N MET A 5 3.21 4.49 -1.80
CA MET A 5 3.74 3.36 -2.58
C MET A 5 5.19 3.03 -2.15
N SER A 6 5.35 1.99 -1.34
CA SER A 6 6.66 1.64 -0.74
C SER A 6 7.60 0.89 -1.70
N CYS A 7 7.05 0.14 -2.66
CA CYS A 7 7.81 -0.70 -3.59
C CYS A 7 7.71 -0.17 -5.02
N ASN A 8 7.04 -0.87 -5.93
CA ASN A 8 6.97 -0.49 -7.35
C ASN A 8 6.11 0.78 -7.55
N PRO A 9 6.56 1.78 -8.32
CA PRO A 9 5.74 2.96 -8.67
C PRO A 9 4.74 2.62 -9.80
N ALA A 10 3.93 1.57 -9.64
CA ALA A 10 2.94 1.17 -10.64
C ALA A 10 1.70 0.51 -10.03
N ILE A 11 0.56 0.67 -10.69
CA ILE A 11 -0.73 0.02 -10.40
C ILE A 11 -1.14 -0.86 -11.59
N GLY A 12 -1.82 -1.97 -11.29
CA GLY A 12 -2.25 -2.94 -12.29
C GLY A 12 -1.13 -3.88 -12.77
N GLY A 13 -1.23 -4.33 -14.01
CA GLY A 13 -0.46 -5.44 -14.57
C GLY A 13 -1.22 -6.76 -14.57
N ILE A 14 -0.60 -7.84 -15.08
CA ILE A 14 -1.25 -9.15 -15.19
C ILE A 14 -1.72 -9.62 -13.81
N GLY A 15 -2.96 -10.10 -13.74
CA GLY A 15 -3.67 -10.46 -12.49
C GLY A 15 -4.15 -9.25 -11.71
N LYS A 16 -3.27 -8.28 -11.44
CA LYS A 16 -3.56 -7.10 -10.61
C LYS A 16 -4.58 -6.15 -11.22
N SER A 17 -4.54 -5.95 -12.55
CA SER A 17 -5.46 -5.02 -13.22
C SER A 17 -6.92 -5.39 -13.04
N HIS A 18 -7.23 -6.69 -13.01
CA HIS A 18 -8.60 -7.16 -12.82
C HIS A 18 -9.09 -6.80 -11.41
N LEU A 19 -8.27 -7.11 -10.40
CA LEU A 19 -8.56 -6.73 -9.01
C LEU A 19 -8.71 -5.21 -8.83
N VAL A 20 -7.89 -4.41 -9.52
CA VAL A 20 -8.02 -2.94 -9.48
C VAL A 20 -9.37 -2.50 -10.05
N ARG A 21 -9.81 -3.08 -11.18
CA ARG A 21 -11.11 -2.77 -11.80
C ARG A 21 -12.28 -3.29 -10.98
N GLU A 22 -12.13 -4.43 -10.33
CA GLU A 22 -13.14 -4.96 -9.39
C GLU A 22 -13.30 -4.03 -8.18
N ILE A 23 -12.19 -3.54 -7.62
CA ILE A 23 -12.21 -2.54 -6.55
C ILE A 23 -12.93 -1.26 -7.03
N ASP A 24 -12.63 -0.80 -8.24
CA ASP A 24 -13.26 0.38 -8.82
C ASP A 24 -14.77 0.20 -9.02
N ALA A 25 -15.19 -0.94 -9.57
CA ALA A 25 -16.61 -1.28 -9.76
C ALA A 25 -17.39 -1.34 -8.44
N LEU A 26 -16.71 -1.64 -7.32
CA LEU A 26 -17.27 -1.61 -5.97
C LEU A 26 -17.19 -0.22 -5.30
N GLY A 27 -16.75 0.81 -6.02
CA GLY A 27 -16.63 2.19 -5.53
C GLY A 27 -15.34 2.50 -4.77
N GLY A 28 -14.30 1.68 -4.94
CA GLY A 28 -13.01 1.88 -4.29
C GLY A 28 -12.12 2.91 -4.98
N ALA A 29 -11.23 3.57 -4.22
CA ALA A 29 -10.46 4.71 -4.70
C ALA A 29 -9.20 4.37 -5.55
N MET A 30 -8.83 3.10 -5.67
CA MET A 30 -7.51 2.70 -6.20
C MET A 30 -7.33 3.06 -7.68
N ALA A 31 -8.35 2.81 -8.51
CA ALA A 31 -8.26 3.09 -9.95
C ALA A 31 -8.29 4.59 -10.22
N LEU A 32 -9.22 5.33 -9.59
CA LEU A 32 -9.28 6.79 -9.66
C LEU A 32 -7.96 7.47 -9.24
N ALA A 33 -7.32 7.00 -8.16
CA ALA A 33 -6.02 7.51 -7.74
C ALA A 33 -4.90 7.17 -8.73
N ALA A 34 -4.97 5.99 -9.37
CA ALA A 34 -4.03 5.62 -10.44
C ALA A 34 -4.21 6.49 -11.69
N ASP A 35 -5.44 6.88 -12.03
CA ASP A 35 -5.72 7.78 -13.16
C ASP A 35 -5.24 9.21 -12.86
N LYS A 36 -5.49 9.74 -11.65
CA LYS A 36 -4.97 11.05 -11.22
C LYS A 36 -3.44 11.09 -11.13
N GLY A 37 -2.82 9.99 -10.67
CA GLY A 37 -1.38 9.90 -10.42
C GLY A 37 -0.57 9.29 -11.57
N GLY A 38 -1.22 8.84 -12.64
CA GLY A 38 -0.58 8.09 -13.71
C GLY A 38 0.30 8.94 -14.61
N ILE A 39 1.46 8.40 -14.98
CA ILE A 39 2.42 9.05 -15.88
C ILE A 39 2.65 8.25 -17.17
N GLN A 40 2.22 6.98 -17.21
CA GLN A 40 2.27 6.12 -18.40
C GLN A 40 1.26 4.99 -18.23
N PHE A 41 0.44 4.72 -19.24
CA PHE A 41 -0.50 3.62 -19.25
C PHE A 41 -0.28 2.70 -20.45
N ARG A 42 -0.43 1.39 -20.23
CA ARG A 42 -0.28 0.36 -21.27
C ARG A 42 -1.25 -0.79 -21.07
N ILE A 43 -1.67 -1.40 -22.17
CA ILE A 43 -2.36 -2.69 -22.19
C ILE A 43 -1.33 -3.80 -22.40
N LEU A 44 -1.11 -4.58 -21.35
CA LEU A 44 -0.35 -5.83 -21.43
C LEU A 44 -1.16 -6.89 -22.17
N ASN A 45 -0.48 -7.78 -22.89
CA ASN A 45 -1.10 -8.82 -23.72
C ASN A 45 -2.10 -8.28 -24.76
N SER A 46 -1.89 -7.06 -25.27
CA SER A 46 -2.80 -6.41 -26.23
C SER A 46 -3.11 -7.24 -27.48
N ARG A 47 -2.14 -8.04 -27.95
CA ARG A 47 -2.30 -8.95 -29.11
C ARG A 47 -3.00 -10.28 -28.78
N LYS A 48 -3.30 -10.56 -27.51
CA LYS A 48 -4.03 -11.76 -27.08
C LYS A 48 -5.52 -11.45 -26.87
N GLY A 49 -6.31 -12.49 -26.64
CA GLY A 49 -7.75 -12.37 -26.38
C GLY A 49 -8.07 -11.48 -25.17
N ALA A 50 -9.26 -10.88 -25.16
CA ALA A 50 -9.66 -9.89 -24.16
C ALA A 50 -9.51 -10.38 -22.72
N ALA A 51 -9.81 -11.65 -22.46
CA ALA A 51 -9.74 -12.28 -21.14
C ALA A 51 -8.35 -12.26 -20.47
N VAL A 52 -7.27 -12.08 -21.24
CA VAL A 52 -5.89 -12.08 -20.70
C VAL A 52 -5.20 -10.72 -20.81
N ARG A 53 -5.91 -9.69 -21.27
CA ARG A 53 -5.40 -8.32 -21.32
C ARG A 53 -5.38 -7.72 -19.92
N ALA A 54 -4.43 -6.82 -19.66
CA ALA A 54 -4.34 -6.16 -18.37
C ALA A 54 -3.85 -4.71 -18.52
N THR A 55 -4.47 -3.78 -17.83
CA THR A 55 -4.01 -2.38 -17.78
C THR A 55 -2.89 -2.25 -16.76
N ARG A 56 -1.82 -1.55 -17.10
CA ARG A 56 -0.74 -1.20 -16.17
C ARG A 56 -0.44 0.28 -16.28
N ALA A 57 -0.47 0.97 -15.15
CA ALA A 57 -0.11 2.36 -15.03
C ALA A 57 1.20 2.50 -14.23
N GLN A 58 2.20 3.20 -14.77
CA GLN A 58 3.25 3.79 -13.93
C GLN A 58 2.65 5.02 -13.25
N ALA A 59 2.90 5.18 -11.96
CA ALA A 59 2.34 6.25 -11.15
C ALA A 59 3.45 7.14 -10.58
N ASP A 60 3.24 8.45 -10.65
CA ASP A 60 3.96 9.39 -9.82
C ASP A 60 3.56 9.13 -8.36
N ARG A 61 4.54 8.75 -7.54
CA ARG A 61 4.29 8.36 -6.14
C ARG A 61 3.75 9.52 -5.30
N VAL A 62 4.14 10.76 -5.60
CA VAL A 62 3.68 11.95 -4.87
C VAL A 62 2.24 12.24 -5.25
N ARG A 63 1.93 12.24 -6.56
CA ARG A 63 0.56 12.51 -7.03
C ARG A 63 -0.42 11.42 -6.61
N TYR A 64 -0.05 10.14 -6.72
CA TYR A 64 -0.88 9.03 -6.24
C TYR A 64 -1.16 9.15 -4.74
N LYS A 65 -0.12 9.44 -3.94
CA LYS A 65 -0.24 9.64 -2.49
C LYS A 65 -1.17 10.81 -2.17
N ALA A 66 -1.03 11.93 -2.88
CA ALA A 66 -1.88 13.10 -2.71
C ALA A 66 -3.34 12.79 -3.07
N ALA A 67 -3.59 12.08 -4.17
CA ALA A 67 -4.93 11.68 -4.59
C ALA A 67 -5.61 10.79 -3.53
N ILE A 68 -4.91 9.80 -2.97
CA ILE A 68 -5.46 8.95 -1.90
C ILE A 68 -5.74 9.77 -0.64
N ARG A 69 -4.81 10.65 -0.25
CA ARG A 69 -5.00 11.52 0.91
C ARG A 69 -6.23 12.40 0.74
N GLU A 70 -6.36 13.07 -0.40
CA GLU A 70 -7.51 13.91 -0.74
C GLU A 70 -8.82 13.13 -0.63
N THR A 71 -8.88 11.92 -1.18
CA THR A 71 -10.07 11.06 -1.06
C THR A 71 -10.42 10.75 0.40
N LEU A 72 -9.42 10.42 1.23
CA LEU A 72 -9.66 10.07 2.64
C LEU A 72 -10.06 11.29 3.48
N GLU A 73 -9.38 12.42 3.31
CA GLU A 73 -9.63 13.64 4.09
C GLU A 73 -11.00 14.27 3.80
N ASN A 74 -11.61 13.95 2.65
CA ASN A 74 -12.93 14.46 2.25
C ASN A 74 -14.03 13.39 2.29
N GLN A 75 -13.75 12.19 2.81
CA GLN A 75 -14.74 11.14 2.95
C GLN A 75 -15.67 11.42 4.14
N ALA A 76 -16.97 11.55 3.89
CA ALA A 76 -17.95 11.69 4.96
C ALA A 76 -17.90 10.50 5.94
N ASN A 77 -18.01 10.79 7.23
CA ASN A 77 -17.95 9.83 8.34
C ASN A 77 -16.58 9.13 8.52
N LEU A 78 -15.50 9.74 8.05
CA LEU A 78 -14.14 9.27 8.30
C LEU A 78 -13.33 10.31 9.05
N ASP A 79 -12.98 10.00 10.29
CA ASP A 79 -12.03 10.78 11.08
C ASP A 79 -10.62 10.20 10.94
N ILE A 80 -9.63 11.05 10.69
CA ILE A 80 -8.22 10.66 10.57
C ILE A 80 -7.48 11.12 11.82
N PHE A 81 -7.00 10.16 12.60
CA PHE A 81 -6.24 10.42 13.83
C PHE A 81 -4.82 9.84 13.74
N GLN A 82 -3.80 10.70 13.78
CA GLN A 82 -2.41 10.26 13.65
C GLN A 82 -1.85 9.80 15.01
N GLN A 83 -2.00 8.51 15.30
CA GLN A 83 -1.34 7.82 16.40
C GLN A 83 -1.07 6.35 16.07
N ALA A 84 -0.06 5.75 16.71
CA ALA A 84 0.11 4.31 16.67
C ALA A 84 -0.94 3.65 17.56
N ALA A 85 -1.58 2.58 17.07
CA ALA A 85 -2.41 1.70 17.88
C ALA A 85 -1.53 0.61 18.48
N ASP A 86 -1.36 0.63 19.80
CA ASP A 86 -0.44 -0.25 20.52
C ASP A 86 -1.15 -1.44 21.18
N ASP A 87 -2.45 -1.30 21.48
CA ASP A 87 -3.23 -2.35 22.15
C ASP A 87 -4.69 -2.42 21.62
N LEU A 88 -5.33 -3.57 21.87
CA LEU A 88 -6.75 -3.83 21.65
C LEU A 88 -7.46 -4.00 23.00
N ILE A 89 -8.56 -3.27 23.16
CA ILE A 89 -9.48 -3.48 24.28
C ILE A 89 -10.34 -4.70 23.91
N VAL A 90 -10.22 -5.77 24.69
CA VAL A 90 -10.94 -7.03 24.45
C VAL A 90 -11.62 -7.47 25.74
N GLU A 91 -12.91 -7.78 25.66
CA GLU A 91 -13.71 -8.33 26.75
C GLU A 91 -14.22 -9.72 26.33
N GLY A 92 -13.77 -10.76 27.04
CA GLY A 92 -13.95 -12.13 26.59
C GLY A 92 -13.31 -12.33 25.21
N ASP A 93 -14.12 -12.76 24.23
CA ASP A 93 -13.69 -12.95 22.84
C ASP A 93 -14.11 -11.78 21.92
N THR A 94 -14.56 -10.66 22.48
CA THR A 94 -15.11 -9.53 21.72
C THR A 94 -14.22 -8.29 21.82
N VAL A 95 -13.85 -7.72 20.67
CA VAL A 95 -13.16 -6.43 20.62
C VAL A 95 -14.12 -5.30 21.03
N LYS A 96 -13.61 -4.37 21.84
CA LYS A 96 -14.33 -3.19 22.31
C LYS A 96 -13.68 -1.89 21.90
N GLY A 97 -12.45 -1.92 21.37
CA GLY A 97 -11.75 -0.72 20.97
C GLY A 97 -10.25 -0.90 20.79
N VAL A 98 -9.55 0.23 20.70
CA VAL A 98 -8.10 0.30 20.57
C VAL A 98 -7.52 1.26 21.61
N VAL A 99 -6.29 1.01 22.04
CA VAL A 99 -5.50 1.95 22.84
C VAL A 99 -4.32 2.41 22.01
N THR A 100 -4.14 3.72 21.92
CA THR A 100 -3.00 4.32 21.22
C THR A 100 -1.74 4.29 22.08
N GLN A 101 -0.59 4.52 21.45
CA GLN A 101 0.70 4.69 22.13
C GLN A 101 0.67 5.76 23.23
N MET A 102 -0.14 6.81 23.06
CA MET A 102 -0.33 7.86 24.05
C MET A 102 -1.31 7.49 25.19
N GLY A 103 -1.83 6.26 25.20
CA GLY A 103 -2.81 5.80 26.19
C GLY A 103 -4.25 6.24 25.93
N ILE A 104 -4.52 6.96 24.83
CA ILE A 104 -5.88 7.35 24.43
C ILE A 104 -6.64 6.08 24.03
N ARG A 105 -7.85 5.92 24.58
CA ARG A 105 -8.75 4.80 24.32
C ARG A 105 -9.84 5.25 23.34
N PHE A 106 -10.05 4.46 22.30
CA PHE A 106 -11.16 4.62 21.37
C PHE A 106 -12.04 3.38 21.42
N ASP A 107 -13.31 3.56 21.77
CA ASP A 107 -14.28 2.47 21.74
C ASP A 107 -14.77 2.23 20.31
N ALA A 108 -14.82 0.96 19.92
CA ALA A 108 -15.25 0.55 18.59
C ALA A 108 -15.92 -0.83 18.64
N LYS A 109 -17.01 -0.98 17.88
CA LYS A 109 -17.69 -2.27 17.71
C LYS A 109 -16.90 -3.25 16.84
N THR A 110 -16.03 -2.73 15.98
CA THR A 110 -15.25 -3.51 15.02
C THR A 110 -13.93 -2.79 14.76
N VAL A 111 -12.85 -3.56 14.67
CA VAL A 111 -11.50 -3.04 14.39
C VAL A 111 -10.94 -3.78 13.18
N VAL A 112 -10.51 -3.03 12.17
CA VAL A 112 -9.84 -3.57 10.98
C VAL A 112 -8.35 -3.26 11.05
N LEU A 113 -7.52 -4.30 11.12
CA LEU A 113 -6.06 -4.15 11.21
C LEU A 113 -5.40 -4.23 9.84
N THR A 114 -4.82 -3.12 9.38
CA THR A 114 -4.08 -3.03 8.10
C THR A 114 -2.62 -2.58 8.33
N THR A 115 -1.90 -3.31 9.17
CA THR A 115 -0.55 -2.95 9.64
C THR A 115 0.54 -3.07 8.56
N GLY A 116 0.26 -3.71 7.43
CA GLY A 116 1.22 -3.87 6.34
C GLY A 116 2.51 -4.54 6.81
N THR A 117 3.66 -3.93 6.52
CA THR A 117 4.99 -4.44 6.92
C THR A 117 5.45 -3.98 8.30
N PHE A 118 4.60 -3.30 9.07
CA PHE A 118 4.98 -2.66 10.34
C PHE A 118 4.98 -3.60 11.54
N LEU A 119 4.05 -4.57 11.57
CA LEU A 119 3.83 -5.45 12.72
C LEU A 119 5.07 -6.32 13.00
N GLY A 120 5.82 -5.99 14.06
CA GLY A 120 7.10 -6.67 14.34
C GLY A 120 8.11 -6.60 13.19
N GLY A 121 8.07 -5.53 12.40
CA GLY A 121 8.87 -5.36 11.19
C GLY A 121 10.38 -5.36 11.44
N VAL A 122 11.12 -6.06 10.58
CA VAL A 122 12.59 -6.11 10.59
C VAL A 122 13.10 -5.88 9.18
N ILE A 123 14.01 -4.92 9.03
CA ILE A 123 14.69 -4.58 7.79
C ILE A 123 15.99 -5.38 7.71
N HIS A 124 16.30 -5.89 6.54
CA HIS A 124 17.51 -6.66 6.25
C HIS A 124 18.31 -5.97 5.13
N VAL A 125 19.57 -5.65 5.39
CA VAL A 125 20.52 -5.12 4.39
C VAL A 125 21.80 -5.95 4.48
N GLY A 126 22.00 -6.86 3.53
CA GLY A 126 23.06 -7.88 3.64
C GLY A 126 22.86 -8.72 4.91
N LEU A 127 23.87 -8.74 5.78
CA LEU A 127 23.82 -9.41 7.08
C LEU A 127 23.26 -8.52 8.20
N GLU A 128 23.18 -7.21 7.97
CA GLU A 128 22.67 -6.27 8.96
C GLU A 128 21.16 -6.35 9.09
N LYS A 129 20.70 -6.15 10.32
CA LYS A 129 19.28 -6.17 10.68
C LYS A 129 18.97 -4.95 11.52
N SER A 130 17.85 -4.30 11.22
CA SER A 130 17.34 -3.20 12.02
C SER A 130 15.82 -3.32 12.19
N SER A 131 15.31 -2.76 13.29
CA SER A 131 13.88 -2.72 13.58
C SER A 131 13.22 -1.64 12.70
N GLY A 132 12.15 -1.96 11.99
CA GLY A 132 11.51 -1.01 11.09
C GLY A 132 10.38 -1.60 10.27
N GLY A 133 9.31 -0.83 10.05
CA GLY A 133 8.22 -1.21 9.14
C GLY A 133 8.56 -0.92 7.69
N ARG A 134 9.19 0.23 7.46
CA ARG A 134 9.79 0.68 6.20
C ARG A 134 11.07 1.44 6.51
N ALA A 135 11.94 1.65 5.53
CA ALA A 135 13.14 2.46 5.75
C ALA A 135 12.77 3.85 6.29
N GLY A 136 13.28 4.19 7.48
CA GLY A 136 12.99 5.44 8.19
C GLY A 136 11.69 5.44 9.03
N ASP A 137 10.83 4.43 8.90
CA ASP A 137 9.58 4.33 9.67
C ASP A 137 9.72 3.29 10.81
N PRO A 138 9.33 3.63 12.06
CA PRO A 138 9.40 2.69 13.18
C PRO A 138 8.42 1.51 13.00
N PRO A 139 8.72 0.34 13.58
CA PRO A 139 7.81 -0.81 13.58
C PRO A 139 6.73 -0.71 14.66
N SER A 140 5.64 -1.46 14.49
CA SER A 140 4.60 -1.63 15.51
C SER A 140 4.94 -2.86 16.38
N ILE A 141 5.64 -2.63 17.50
CA ILE A 141 6.11 -3.71 18.39
C ILE A 141 5.06 -4.10 19.44
N ALA A 142 4.48 -3.12 20.14
CA ALA A 142 3.50 -3.35 21.20
C ALA A 142 2.29 -4.14 20.67
N LEU A 143 1.70 -3.68 19.57
CA LEU A 143 0.59 -4.38 18.93
C LEU A 143 0.96 -5.81 18.50
N ALA A 144 2.19 -6.04 18.04
CA ALA A 144 2.65 -7.38 17.68
C ALA A 144 2.77 -8.31 18.89
N GLN A 145 3.15 -7.79 20.06
CA GLN A 145 3.16 -8.54 21.30
C GLN A 145 1.72 -8.85 21.74
N ARG A 146 0.84 -7.84 21.71
CA ARG A 146 -0.58 -8.01 22.04
C ARG A 146 -1.26 -9.10 21.22
N LEU A 147 -1.07 -9.12 19.90
CA LEU A 147 -1.67 -10.15 19.04
C LEU A 147 -1.13 -11.56 19.32
N ARG A 148 0.10 -11.69 19.83
CA ARG A 148 0.65 -12.98 20.27
C ARG A 148 0.00 -13.48 21.56
N GLU A 149 -0.39 -12.58 22.46
CA GLU A 149 -1.13 -12.94 23.69
C GLU A 149 -2.50 -13.53 23.38
N LEU A 150 -3.12 -13.12 22.28
CA LEU A 150 -4.37 -13.70 21.76
C LEU A 150 -4.20 -15.12 21.19
N LYS A 151 -2.97 -15.67 21.21
CA LYS A 151 -2.63 -17.03 20.75
C LYS A 151 -3.07 -17.33 19.30
N LEU A 152 -3.11 -16.30 18.45
CA LEU A 152 -3.37 -16.46 17.02
C LEU A 152 -2.18 -17.15 16.33
N PRO A 153 -2.40 -17.94 15.27
CA PRO A 153 -1.31 -18.46 14.44
C PRO A 153 -0.51 -17.30 13.83
N VAL A 154 0.80 -17.25 14.09
CA VAL A 154 1.68 -16.19 13.57
C VAL A 154 2.78 -16.80 12.71
N GLY A 155 2.90 -16.30 11.47
CA GLY A 155 4.02 -16.57 10.57
C GLY A 155 4.86 -15.33 10.32
N ARG A 156 6.02 -15.51 9.67
CA ARG A 156 6.85 -14.40 9.17
C ARG A 156 7.03 -14.53 7.67
N LEU A 157 6.75 -13.44 6.97
CA LEU A 157 7.04 -13.30 5.54
C LEU A 157 8.18 -12.31 5.34
N LYS A 158 8.93 -12.49 4.26
CA LYS A 158 10.00 -11.59 3.85
C LYS A 158 9.83 -11.22 2.39
N THR A 159 9.94 -9.92 2.10
CA THR A 159 9.91 -9.38 0.75
C THR A 159 11.07 -8.40 0.56
N GLY A 160 11.49 -8.20 -0.69
CA GLY A 160 12.55 -7.26 -1.05
C GLY A 160 12.02 -6.08 -1.87
N THR A 161 12.75 -4.97 -1.84
CA THR A 161 12.58 -3.87 -2.80
C THR A 161 13.92 -3.65 -3.50
N PRO A 162 13.93 -3.35 -4.82
CA PRO A 162 15.15 -2.93 -5.48
C PRO A 162 15.66 -1.59 -4.91
N PRO A 163 16.95 -1.27 -5.07
CA PRO A 163 17.50 0.03 -4.71
C PRO A 163 16.82 1.16 -5.51
N ARG A 164 17.03 2.40 -5.07
CA ARG A 164 16.66 3.60 -5.82
C ARG A 164 17.96 4.22 -6.33
N ILE A 165 18.02 4.52 -7.63
CA ILE A 165 19.19 5.11 -8.29
C ILE A 165 18.84 6.51 -8.79
N ASP A 166 19.84 7.39 -8.86
CA ASP A 166 19.68 8.73 -9.43
C ASP A 166 19.56 8.61 -10.97
N ALA A 167 18.53 9.22 -11.55
CA ALA A 167 18.36 9.20 -13.01
C ALA A 167 19.53 9.86 -13.76
N ARG A 168 20.21 10.83 -13.14
CA ARG A 168 21.36 11.54 -13.75
C ARG A 168 22.59 10.65 -13.89
N SER A 169 22.66 9.55 -13.14
CA SER A 169 23.75 8.57 -13.23
C SER A 169 23.45 7.43 -14.21
N VAL A 170 22.34 7.51 -14.95
CA VAL A 170 21.92 6.47 -15.91
C VAL A 170 22.15 6.99 -17.33
N ASP A 171 22.91 6.23 -18.12
CA ASP A 171 23.01 6.48 -19.56
C ASP A 171 21.77 5.92 -20.27
N PHE A 172 20.82 6.80 -20.57
CA PHE A 172 19.61 6.44 -21.31
C PHE A 172 19.87 6.27 -22.82
N SER A 173 21.00 6.74 -23.37
CA SER A 173 21.28 6.70 -24.81
C SER A 173 21.46 5.28 -25.34
N VAL A 174 21.91 4.36 -24.48
CA VAL A 174 22.10 2.94 -24.79
C VAL A 174 20.84 2.09 -24.52
N MET A 175 19.76 2.70 -24.01
CA MET A 175 18.53 1.99 -23.64
C MET A 175 17.45 2.15 -24.71
N THR A 176 16.50 1.21 -24.73
CA THR A 176 15.33 1.29 -25.63
C THR A 176 14.16 1.97 -24.91
N PRO A 177 13.65 3.11 -25.41
CA PRO A 177 12.43 3.72 -24.88
C PRO A 177 11.22 2.79 -25.02
N GLN A 178 10.35 2.82 -24.03
CA GLN A 178 9.08 2.08 -24.06
C GLN A 178 7.95 3.04 -23.69
N PRO A 179 7.32 3.72 -24.67
CA PRO A 179 6.25 4.67 -24.40
C PRO A 179 4.97 3.98 -23.91
N GLY A 180 4.03 4.79 -23.42
CA GLY A 180 2.66 4.36 -23.17
C GLY A 180 1.90 4.08 -24.46
N ASP A 181 0.72 3.48 -24.36
CA ASP A 181 -0.15 3.27 -25.50
C ASP A 181 -0.91 4.57 -25.86
N PHE A 182 -1.28 4.73 -27.13
CA PHE A 182 -2.11 5.83 -27.62
C PHE A 182 -3.30 5.29 -28.45
N PRO A 183 -4.56 5.67 -28.16
CA PRO A 183 -4.97 6.49 -27.03
C PRO A 183 -4.64 5.83 -25.67
N SER A 184 -4.37 6.65 -24.65
CA SER A 184 -4.03 6.13 -23.33
C SER A 184 -5.22 5.40 -22.73
N PRO A 185 -5.08 4.14 -22.28
CA PRO A 185 -6.14 3.49 -21.53
C PRO A 185 -6.28 4.13 -20.14
N VAL A 186 -7.46 3.96 -19.55
CA VAL A 186 -7.80 4.38 -18.18
C VAL A 186 -7.85 3.18 -17.24
N MET A 187 -7.58 3.39 -15.96
CA MET A 187 -7.67 2.34 -14.95
C MET A 187 -9.11 2.18 -14.44
N SER A 188 -9.81 3.31 -14.19
CA SER A 188 -11.25 3.35 -13.89
C SER A 188 -12.04 3.16 -15.19
#